data_AF-A0A7X8FFS4-F1
#
_entry.id   AF-A0A7X8FFS4-F1
#
_cell.length_a   1.000
_cell.length_b   1.000
_cell.length_c   1.000
_cell.angle_alpha   90.00
_cell.angle_beta   90.00
_cell.angle_gamma   90.00
#
_symmetry.space_group_name_H-M   'P 1'
#
loop_
_entity.id
_entity.type
_entity.pdbx_description
1 polymer ?
#
loop_
_entity_poly.entity_id
_entity_poly.type
_entity_poly.pdbx_seq_one_letter_code
_entity_poly.pdbx_strand_id
1 'polypeptide(L)'
;MSKRKTSKQNNSSESKYNIITGMWRIFGFLILFSITIFGLISVGAIGYIPDIEELENPIDKYASQVVSAEGQLLFTFSQNKENRIFVKYSDLSPHLIDALIATEDIRFYKHSGIDVIGLGRAIVKTLLLHQEDSGGGSTITQQLAKLLYSPKAGNKFQRMMQKPIEWVIAVKLERYYSKDEIINLYLNKYDFNYNAIGIES
;
A
#
# COMPACT_ATOMS: atom_id res chain seq x y z
N MET A 1 -17.83 -68.12 -21.89
CA MET A 1 -16.57 -67.35 -21.94
C MET A 1 -16.91 -65.87 -21.76
N SER A 2 -16.56 -65.29 -20.61
CA SER A 2 -17.06 -63.99 -20.12
C SER A 2 -16.18 -62.83 -20.60
N LYS A 3 -16.77 -61.83 -21.26
CA LYS A 3 -16.17 -60.50 -21.49
C LYS A 3 -17.04 -59.44 -20.80
N ARG A 4 -16.63 -58.98 -19.61
CA ARG A 4 -17.13 -57.74 -19.00
C ARG A 4 -16.17 -57.30 -17.89
N LYS A 5 -15.21 -56.44 -18.21
CA LYS A 5 -14.39 -55.67 -17.23
C LYS A 5 -13.52 -54.61 -17.94
N THR A 6 -14.13 -53.62 -18.59
CA THR A 6 -13.37 -52.48 -19.16
C THR A 6 -14.05 -51.12 -19.04
N SER A 7 -15.23 -50.98 -18.44
CA SER A 7 -15.95 -49.69 -18.38
C SER A 7 -15.72 -48.85 -17.12
N LYS A 8 -15.11 -49.40 -16.07
CA LYS A 8 -15.00 -48.69 -14.77
C LYS A 8 -13.78 -47.77 -14.63
N GLN A 9 -12.77 -47.92 -15.48
CA GLN A 9 -11.51 -47.15 -15.39
C GLN A 9 -11.57 -45.81 -16.14
N ASN A 10 -12.39 -45.68 -17.20
CA ASN A 10 -12.49 -44.44 -17.99
C ASN A 10 -13.22 -43.32 -17.23
N ASN A 11 -14.31 -43.63 -16.52
CA ASN A 11 -15.13 -42.62 -15.83
C ASN A 11 -14.38 -41.87 -14.70
N SER A 12 -13.43 -42.52 -14.03
CA SER A 12 -12.65 -41.86 -12.96
C SER A 12 -11.57 -40.94 -13.52
N SER A 13 -11.04 -41.24 -14.72
CA SER A 13 -10.11 -40.36 -15.42
C SER A 13 -10.82 -39.13 -15.96
N GLU A 14 -11.97 -39.29 -16.64
CA GLU A 14 -12.77 -38.16 -17.16
C GLU A 14 -13.26 -37.24 -16.04
N SER A 15 -13.70 -37.79 -14.91
CA SER A 15 -14.07 -37.01 -13.72
C SER A 15 -12.91 -36.15 -13.19
N LYS A 16 -11.69 -36.70 -13.12
CA LYS A 16 -10.50 -35.94 -12.70
C LYS A 16 -10.14 -34.84 -13.69
N TYR A 17 -10.21 -35.08 -14.99
CA TYR A 17 -9.97 -34.05 -16.01
C TYR A 17 -11.01 -32.93 -15.96
N ASN A 18 -12.27 -33.26 -15.68
CA ASN A 18 -13.34 -32.27 -15.53
C ASN A 18 -13.16 -31.40 -14.28
N ILE A 19 -12.64 -31.96 -13.17
CA ILE A 19 -12.29 -31.19 -11.96
C ILE A 19 -11.11 -30.27 -12.24
N ILE A 20 -10.03 -30.78 -12.83
CA ILE A 20 -8.82 -30.00 -13.12
C ILE A 20 -9.15 -28.84 -14.09
N THR A 21 -9.89 -29.12 -15.17
CA THR A 21 -10.32 -28.07 -16.11
C THR A 21 -11.26 -27.06 -15.46
N GLY A 22 -12.15 -27.50 -14.55
CA GLY A 22 -12.95 -26.60 -13.71
C GLY A 22 -12.09 -25.69 -12.83
N MET A 23 -11.08 -26.23 -12.16
CA MET A 23 -10.15 -25.44 -11.33
C MET A 23 -9.40 -24.39 -12.16
N TRP A 24 -8.89 -24.75 -13.34
CA TRP A 24 -8.22 -23.80 -14.24
C TRP A 24 -9.17 -22.72 -14.78
N ARG A 25 -10.43 -23.06 -15.07
CA ARG A 25 -11.46 -22.08 -15.45
C ARG A 25 -11.74 -21.08 -14.33
N ILE A 26 -11.88 -21.56 -13.10
CA ILE A 26 -12.08 -20.69 -11.92
C ILE A 26 -10.85 -19.79 -11.71
N PHE A 27 -9.65 -20.35 -11.77
CA PHE A 27 -8.41 -19.59 -11.65
C PHE A 27 -8.29 -18.49 -12.71
N GLY A 28 -8.54 -18.84 -13.98
CA GLY A 28 -8.54 -17.87 -15.08
C GLY A 28 -9.60 -16.77 -14.89
N PHE A 29 -10.80 -17.14 -14.44
CA PHE A 29 -11.85 -16.17 -14.10
C PHE A 29 -11.42 -15.22 -12.97
N LEU A 30 -10.81 -15.72 -11.89
CA LEU A 30 -10.34 -14.89 -10.78
C LEU A 30 -9.24 -13.92 -11.22
N ILE A 31 -8.31 -14.34 -12.07
CA ILE A 31 -7.29 -13.46 -12.64
C ILE A 31 -7.94 -12.37 -13.48
N LEU A 32 -8.83 -12.75 -14.40
CA LEU A 32 -9.51 -11.80 -15.27
C LEU A 32 -10.34 -10.79 -14.46
N PHE A 33 -11.07 -11.28 -13.45
CA PHE A 33 -11.84 -10.45 -12.54
C PHE A 33 -10.94 -9.48 -11.77
N SER A 34 -9.80 -9.94 -11.23
CA SER A 34 -8.84 -9.08 -10.54
C SER A 34 -8.28 -8.00 -11.47
N ILE A 35 -7.81 -8.37 -12.67
CA ILE A 35 -7.31 -7.41 -13.67
C ILE A 35 -8.37 -6.38 -14.02
N THR A 36 -9.63 -6.81 -14.18
CA THR A 36 -10.76 -5.93 -14.50
C THR A 36 -11.01 -4.94 -13.37
N ILE A 37 -11.09 -5.42 -12.12
CA ILE A 37 -11.29 -4.56 -10.95
C ILE A 37 -10.15 -3.56 -10.78
N PHE A 38 -8.89 -4.01 -10.83
CA PHE A 38 -7.74 -3.10 -10.72
C PHE A 38 -7.66 -2.12 -11.90
N GLY A 39 -8.06 -2.54 -13.10
CA GLY A 39 -8.19 -1.67 -14.26
C GLY A 39 -9.24 -0.58 -14.05
N LEU A 40 -10.44 -0.95 -13.58
CA LEU A 40 -11.52 -0.02 -13.26
C LEU A 40 -11.15 0.96 -12.14
N ILE A 41 -10.47 0.48 -11.09
CA ILE A 41 -9.93 1.35 -10.05
C ILE A 41 -8.91 2.30 -10.66
N SER A 42 -7.96 1.82 -11.47
CA SER A 42 -6.90 2.65 -12.06
C SER A 42 -7.39 3.82 -12.92
N VAL A 43 -8.56 3.68 -13.56
CA VAL A 43 -9.22 4.72 -14.34
C VAL A 43 -10.22 5.57 -13.54
N GLY A 44 -10.34 5.35 -12.23
CA GLY A 44 -11.25 6.09 -11.36
C GLY A 44 -12.72 5.69 -11.48
N ALA A 45 -13.04 4.58 -12.15
CA ALA A 45 -14.41 4.08 -12.24
C ALA A 45 -14.89 3.44 -10.92
N ILE A 46 -13.95 2.99 -10.09
CA ILE A 46 -14.21 2.45 -8.74
C ILE A 46 -13.35 3.20 -7.73
N GLY A 47 -14.00 3.99 -6.88
CA GLY A 47 -13.34 4.76 -5.84
C GLY A 47 -12.65 6.02 -6.35
N TYR A 48 -12.10 6.80 -5.42
CA TYR A 48 -11.36 8.01 -5.74
C TYR A 48 -9.91 7.67 -6.09
N ILE A 49 -9.42 8.26 -7.17
CA ILE A 49 -8.04 8.21 -7.60
C ILE A 49 -7.59 9.66 -7.83
N PRO A 50 -6.48 10.10 -7.21
CA PRO A 50 -5.98 11.45 -7.41
C PRO A 50 -5.54 11.66 -8.86
N ASP A 51 -5.74 12.88 -9.33
CA ASP A 51 -5.28 13.32 -10.65
C ASP A 51 -3.74 13.38 -10.68
N ILE A 52 -3.17 13.45 -11.88
CA ILE A 52 -1.71 13.40 -12.06
C ILE A 52 -1.06 14.61 -11.40
N GLU A 53 -1.67 15.78 -11.51
CA GLU A 53 -1.17 17.02 -10.90
C GLU A 53 -1.06 16.91 -9.36
N GLU A 54 -2.03 16.22 -8.73
CA GLU A 54 -2.01 15.97 -7.29
C GLU A 54 -1.00 14.89 -6.91
N LEU A 55 -0.77 13.91 -7.78
CA LEU A 55 0.30 12.93 -7.60
C LEU A 55 1.69 13.55 -7.78
N GLU A 56 1.86 14.56 -8.63
CA GLU A 56 3.13 15.28 -8.79
C GLU A 56 3.42 16.27 -7.66
N ASN A 57 2.40 16.66 -6.88
CA ASN A 57 2.57 17.49 -5.71
C ASN A 57 1.61 17.11 -4.55
N PRO A 58 1.83 15.94 -3.91
CA PRO A 58 0.93 15.38 -2.90
C PRO A 58 0.92 16.19 -1.60
N ILE A 59 1.96 17.00 -1.37
CA ILE A 59 2.05 17.90 -0.22
C ILE A 59 2.26 19.32 -0.73
N ASP A 60 1.15 20.02 -0.95
CA ASP A 60 1.12 21.35 -1.55
C ASP A 60 1.18 22.50 -0.53
N LYS A 61 1.04 22.22 0.77
CA LYS A 61 0.91 23.25 1.83
C LYS A 61 1.78 22.97 3.05
N TYR A 62 2.83 23.77 3.23
CA TYR A 62 3.66 23.80 4.44
C TYR A 62 3.31 24.99 5.34
N ALA A 63 3.71 24.91 6.61
CA ALA A 63 3.56 26.04 7.52
C ALA A 63 4.51 27.18 7.11
N SER A 64 4.01 28.40 7.13
CA SER A 64 4.85 29.60 7.05
C SER A 64 5.64 29.74 8.35
N GLN A 65 6.94 30.02 8.25
CA GLN A 65 7.83 30.14 9.40
C GLN A 65 8.17 31.60 9.63
N VAL A 66 8.03 32.07 10.87
CA VAL A 66 8.52 33.38 11.30
C VAL A 66 9.82 33.16 12.08
N VAL A 67 10.91 33.68 11.52
CA VAL A 67 12.26 33.53 12.05
C VAL A 67 12.82 34.87 12.50
N SER A 68 13.66 34.87 13.54
CA SER A 68 14.40 36.05 13.99
C SER A 68 15.52 36.41 13.01
N ALA A 69 16.14 37.58 13.18
CA ALA A 69 17.28 38.01 12.37
C ALA A 69 18.51 37.08 12.53
N GLU A 70 18.59 36.40 13.66
CA GLU A 70 19.61 35.41 14.02
C GLU A 70 19.27 33.99 13.53
N GLY A 71 18.12 33.81 12.87
CA GLY A 71 17.66 32.53 12.32
C GLY A 71 16.92 31.63 13.30
N GLN A 72 16.52 32.13 14.48
CA GLN A 72 15.74 31.34 15.44
C GLN A 72 14.27 31.29 15.02
N LEU A 73 13.68 30.08 14.95
CA LEU A 73 12.25 29.91 14.71
C LEU A 73 11.45 30.47 15.90
N LEU A 74 10.60 31.46 15.65
CA LEU A 74 9.78 32.11 16.68
C LEU A 74 8.39 31.46 16.76
N PHE A 75 7.72 31.33 15.62
CA PHE A 75 6.45 30.61 15.50
C PHE A 75 6.18 30.21 14.06
N THR A 76 5.24 29.30 13.88
CA THR A 76 4.76 28.82 12.59
C THR A 76 3.29 29.13 12.41
N PHE A 77 2.87 29.36 11.17
CA PHE A 77 1.48 29.58 10.81
C PHE A 77 1.07 28.58 9.72
N SER A 78 0.05 27.77 9.99
CA SER A 78 -0.50 26.80 9.04
C SER A 78 -2.00 27.01 8.88
N GLN A 79 -2.46 27.03 7.62
CA GLN A 79 -3.89 27.14 7.31
C GLN A 79 -4.67 25.88 7.66
N ASN A 80 -4.02 24.71 7.70
CA ASN A 80 -4.71 23.41 7.74
C ASN A 80 -4.60 22.68 9.10
N LYS A 81 -4.22 23.35 10.20
CA LYS A 81 -3.89 22.73 11.51
C LYS A 81 -2.74 21.71 11.48
N GLU A 82 -2.24 21.34 10.30
CA GLU A 82 -1.04 20.53 10.11
C GLU A 82 0.17 21.46 10.17
N ASN A 83 0.86 21.51 11.32
CA ASN A 83 2.02 22.38 11.54
C ASN A 83 3.31 21.80 10.91
N ARG A 84 3.26 21.54 9.61
CA ARG A 84 4.33 20.86 8.87
C ARG A 84 5.47 21.80 8.55
N ILE A 85 6.67 21.47 9.03
CA ILE A 85 7.92 22.04 8.55
C ILE A 85 8.50 21.06 7.53
N PHE A 86 8.83 21.56 6.34
CA PHE A 86 9.38 20.72 5.28
C PHE A 86 10.84 20.36 5.59
N VAL A 87 11.11 19.06 5.68
CA VAL A 87 12.46 18.51 5.80
C VAL A 87 12.87 17.92 4.47
N LYS A 88 14.09 18.23 4.02
CA LYS A 88 14.65 17.58 2.82
C LYS A 88 15.19 16.21 3.20
N TYR A 89 15.16 15.28 2.25
CA TYR A 89 15.71 13.94 2.46
C TYR A 89 17.18 13.96 2.90
N SER A 90 17.99 14.89 2.37
CA SER A 90 19.40 15.07 2.75
C SER A 90 19.63 15.42 4.21
N ASP A 91 18.62 15.99 4.85
CA ASP A 91 18.69 16.50 6.22
C ASP A 91 18.19 15.43 7.22
N LEU A 92 17.64 14.32 6.71
CA LEU A 92 17.21 13.18 7.52
C LEU A 92 18.41 12.35 7.97
N SER A 93 18.39 11.93 9.24
CA SER A 93 19.37 10.99 9.75
C SER A 93 19.27 9.64 9.03
N PRO A 94 20.38 9.07 8.51
CA PRO A 94 20.37 7.74 7.92
C PRO A 94 19.81 6.66 8.85
N HIS A 95 20.06 6.78 10.16
CA HIS A 95 19.54 5.84 11.15
C HIS A 95 18.02 5.88 11.28
N LEU A 96 17.40 7.04 11.05
CA LEU A 96 15.94 7.16 11.02
C LEU A 96 15.37 6.39 9.83
N ILE A 97 16.00 6.56 8.67
CA ILE A 97 15.60 5.88 7.43
C ILE A 97 15.75 4.37 7.60
N ASP A 98 16.89 3.91 8.12
CA ASP A 98 17.16 2.50 8.39
C ASP A 98 16.14 1.90 9.37
N ALA A 99 15.82 2.62 10.44
CA ALA A 99 14.84 2.19 11.42
C ALA A 99 13.44 2.05 10.78
N LEU A 100 12.99 3.07 10.04
CA LEU A 100 11.70 3.04 9.35
C LEU A 100 11.58 1.85 8.41
N ILE A 101 12.61 1.62 7.58
CA ILE A 101 12.65 0.49 6.64
C ILE A 101 12.66 -0.83 7.41
N ALA A 102 13.47 -0.96 8.46
CA ALA A 102 13.56 -2.20 9.23
C ALA A 102 12.24 -2.57 9.92
N THR A 103 11.46 -1.59 10.39
CA THR A 103 10.21 -1.83 11.13
C THR A 103 8.98 -1.92 10.23
N GLU A 104 8.84 -1.05 9.24
CA GLU A 104 7.64 -0.94 8.43
C GLU A 104 7.72 -1.75 7.13
N ASP A 105 8.89 -1.78 6.48
CA ASP A 105 9.01 -2.34 5.14
C ASP A 105 10.46 -2.76 4.81
N ILE A 106 10.89 -3.88 5.38
CA ILE A 106 12.28 -4.38 5.25
C ILE A 106 12.72 -4.64 3.79
N ARG A 107 11.75 -4.67 2.87
CA ARG A 107 11.95 -4.91 1.45
C ARG A 107 11.67 -3.69 0.60
N PHE A 108 11.58 -2.51 1.20
CA PHE A 108 11.18 -1.26 0.55
C PHE A 108 11.83 -1.06 -0.83
N TYR A 109 13.14 -1.20 -0.95
CA TYR A 109 13.88 -1.03 -2.21
C TYR A 109 13.70 -2.17 -3.24
N LYS A 110 13.01 -3.26 -2.89
CA LYS A 110 12.87 -4.49 -3.70
C LYS A 110 11.49 -4.67 -4.32
N HIS A 111 10.60 -3.68 -4.20
CA HIS A 111 9.27 -3.71 -4.81
C HIS A 111 8.87 -2.32 -5.32
N SER A 112 7.75 -2.23 -6.04
CA SER A 112 7.21 -0.98 -6.60
C SER A 112 5.82 -0.72 -6.03
N GLY A 113 5.76 -0.25 -4.78
CA GLY A 113 4.52 0.04 -4.08
C GLY A 113 3.90 -1.12 -3.31
N ILE A 114 3.94 -2.36 -3.82
CA ILE A 114 3.36 -3.53 -3.16
C ILE A 114 4.39 -4.65 -3.04
N ASP A 115 4.68 -5.11 -1.82
CA ASP A 115 5.48 -6.32 -1.60
C ASP A 115 4.59 -7.57 -1.61
N VAL A 116 4.49 -8.21 -2.78
CA VAL A 116 3.73 -9.46 -2.94
C VAL A 116 4.28 -10.58 -2.05
N ILE A 117 5.59 -10.62 -1.83
CA ILE A 117 6.22 -11.65 -1.00
C ILE A 117 5.98 -11.34 0.48
N GLY A 118 6.10 -10.08 0.89
CA GLY A 118 5.76 -9.61 2.23
C GLY A 118 4.30 -9.85 2.58
N LEU A 119 3.38 -9.57 1.64
CA LEU A 119 1.95 -9.83 1.78
C LEU A 119 1.67 -11.32 1.91
N GLY A 120 2.24 -12.17 1.05
CA GLY A 120 2.10 -13.62 1.13
C GLY A 120 2.61 -14.17 2.47
N ARG A 121 3.77 -13.69 2.94
CA ARG A 121 4.33 -14.05 4.25
C ARG A 121 3.38 -13.66 5.39
N ALA A 122 2.83 -12.44 5.37
CA ALA A 122 1.88 -11.98 6.38
C ALA A 122 0.61 -12.83 6.38
N ILE A 123 0.03 -13.12 5.21
CA ILE A 123 -1.15 -13.99 5.07
C ILE A 123 -0.88 -15.38 5.67
N VAL A 124 0.26 -16.00 5.36
CA VAL A 124 0.62 -17.32 5.90
C VAL A 124 0.77 -17.27 7.43
N LYS A 125 1.52 -16.30 7.95
CA LYS A 125 1.76 -16.22 9.40
C LYS A 125 0.50 -15.88 10.19
N THR A 126 -0.30 -14.93 9.72
CA THR A 126 -1.51 -14.51 10.43
C THR A 126 -2.65 -15.51 10.26
N LEU A 127 -2.96 -15.95 9.03
CA LEU A 127 -4.13 -16.79 8.78
C LEU A 127 -3.88 -18.29 8.96
N LEU A 128 -2.70 -18.80 8.61
CA LEU A 128 -2.41 -20.24 8.72
C LEU A 128 -1.76 -20.58 10.06
N LEU A 129 -0.88 -19.71 10.56
CA LEU A 129 -0.12 -19.97 11.79
C LEU A 129 -0.67 -19.25 13.03
N HIS A 130 -1.75 -18.46 12.89
CA HIS A 130 -2.38 -17.69 13.99
C HIS A 130 -1.39 -16.81 14.77
N GLN A 131 -0.35 -16.32 14.11
CA GLN A 131 0.62 -15.39 14.70
C GLN A 131 0.21 -13.96 14.40
N GLU A 132 -0.50 -13.34 15.35
CA GLU A 132 -1.02 -11.98 15.19
C GLU A 132 0.10 -10.91 15.15
N ASP A 133 1.22 -11.14 15.84
CA ASP A 133 2.36 -10.20 15.93
C ASP A 133 3.37 -10.31 14.78
N SER A 134 2.98 -10.88 13.64
CA SER A 134 3.93 -11.26 12.57
C SER A 134 4.40 -10.12 11.64
N GLY A 135 4.10 -8.87 12.01
CA GLY A 135 4.42 -7.66 11.25
C GLY A 135 3.34 -7.32 10.22
N GLY A 136 3.11 -6.02 10.02
CA GLY A 136 2.12 -5.52 9.05
C GLY A 136 2.49 -5.94 7.62
N GLY A 137 1.53 -6.48 6.87
CA GLY A 137 1.73 -6.81 5.45
C GLY A 137 1.70 -5.60 4.51
N SER A 138 1.75 -4.37 5.02
CA SER A 138 1.62 -3.15 4.22
C SER A 138 2.95 -2.44 4.04
N THR A 139 3.23 -1.95 2.85
CA THR A 139 4.47 -1.23 2.50
C THR A 139 4.42 0.24 2.95
N ILE A 140 5.59 0.90 3.03
CA ILE A 140 5.66 2.35 3.31
C ILE A 140 4.83 3.13 2.28
N THR A 141 4.92 2.78 1.00
CA THR A 141 4.17 3.46 -0.07
C THR A 141 2.66 3.26 0.06
N GLN A 142 2.18 2.09 0.50
CA GLN A 142 0.77 1.87 0.78
C GLN A 142 0.29 2.70 1.97
N GLN A 143 1.13 2.83 3.00
CA GLN A 143 0.82 3.68 4.14
C GLN A 143 0.79 5.16 3.73
N LEU A 144 1.72 5.60 2.87
CA LEU A 144 1.71 6.95 2.31
C LEU A 144 0.44 7.22 1.49
N ALA A 145 0.06 6.29 0.60
CA ALA A 145 -1.18 6.38 -0.17
C ALA A 145 -2.42 6.50 0.73
N LYS A 146 -2.44 5.75 1.84
CA LYS A 146 -3.49 5.85 2.86
C LYS A 146 -3.49 7.23 3.52
N LEU A 147 -2.32 7.72 3.96
CA LEU A 147 -2.18 9.01 4.66
C LEU A 147 -2.61 10.20 3.80
N LEU A 148 -2.32 10.15 2.50
CA LEU A 148 -2.62 11.24 1.57
C LEU A 148 -4.07 11.20 1.07
N TYR A 149 -4.59 10.03 0.69
CA TYR A 149 -5.78 9.95 -0.16
C TYR A 149 -6.93 9.11 0.41
N SER A 150 -6.74 8.43 1.55
CA SER A 150 -7.79 7.60 2.14
C SER A 150 -8.46 8.27 3.34
N PRO A 151 -9.77 8.58 3.27
CA PRO A 151 -10.48 9.11 4.42
C PRO A 151 -10.57 8.07 5.54
N LYS A 152 -10.71 8.54 6.78
CA LYS A 152 -10.90 7.67 7.95
C LYS A 152 -12.10 6.74 7.72
N ALA A 153 -11.85 5.43 7.76
CA ALA A 153 -12.90 4.44 7.58
C ALA A 153 -13.81 4.39 8.81
N GLY A 154 -15.13 4.44 8.60
CA GLY A 154 -16.11 4.34 9.70
C GLY A 154 -16.33 2.91 10.18
N ASN A 155 -15.98 1.90 9.38
CA ASN A 155 -16.10 0.49 9.74
C ASN A 155 -15.10 -0.41 8.99
N LYS A 156 -15.01 -1.69 9.42
CA LYS A 156 -14.10 -2.69 8.83
C LYS A 156 -14.37 -2.97 7.35
N PHE A 157 -15.64 -2.93 6.91
CA PHE A 157 -16.00 -3.18 5.52
C PHE A 157 -15.50 -2.04 4.61
N GLN A 158 -15.72 -0.79 5.00
CA GLN A 158 -15.20 0.37 4.28
C GLN A 158 -13.67 0.33 4.21
N ARG A 159 -13.01 -0.05 5.32
CA ARG A 159 -11.55 -0.22 5.34
C ARG A 159 -11.07 -1.27 4.33
N MET A 160 -11.80 -2.38 4.20
CA MET A 160 -11.50 -3.44 3.24
C MET A 160 -11.68 -2.95 1.80
N MET A 161 -12.72 -2.15 1.52
CA MET A 161 -12.96 -1.57 0.19
C MET A 161 -11.94 -0.49 -0.20
N GLN A 162 -11.35 0.22 0.76
CA GLN A 162 -10.29 1.21 0.49
C GLN A 162 -8.96 0.55 0.11
N LYS A 163 -8.68 -0.67 0.61
CA LYS A 163 -7.37 -1.31 0.45
C LYS A 163 -6.93 -1.50 -1.02
N PRO A 164 -7.79 -1.97 -1.95
CA PRO A 164 -7.44 -2.05 -3.37
C PRO A 164 -7.17 -0.69 -4.02
N ILE A 165 -7.86 0.37 -3.57
CA ILE A 165 -7.65 1.74 -4.04
C ILE A 165 -6.26 2.23 -3.58
N GLU A 166 -5.93 2.05 -2.30
CA GLU A 166 -4.60 2.36 -1.74
C GLU A 166 -3.47 1.63 -2.51
N TRP A 167 -3.70 0.39 -2.93
CA TRP A 167 -2.73 -0.38 -3.72
C TRP A 167 -2.47 0.24 -5.09
N VAL A 168 -3.53 0.67 -5.79
CA VAL A 168 -3.40 1.34 -7.08
C VAL A 168 -2.67 2.68 -6.92
N ILE A 169 -3.04 3.47 -5.91
CA ILE A 169 -2.37 4.76 -5.65
C ILE A 169 -0.90 4.54 -5.29
N ALA A 170 -0.56 3.55 -4.47
CA ALA A 170 0.83 3.22 -4.14
C ALA A 170 1.66 2.88 -5.38
N VAL A 171 1.11 2.08 -6.31
CA VAL A 171 1.78 1.77 -7.58
C VAL A 171 1.94 3.03 -8.44
N LYS A 172 0.96 3.95 -8.44
CA LYS A 172 1.07 5.22 -9.16
C LYS A 172 2.15 6.13 -8.54
N LEU A 173 2.17 6.27 -7.22
CA LEU A 173 3.20 7.06 -6.51
C LEU A 173 4.61 6.59 -6.86
N GLU A 174 4.86 5.28 -6.90
CA GLU A 174 6.18 4.72 -7.26
C GLU A 174 6.55 4.84 -8.74
N ARG A 175 5.62 5.28 -9.60
CA ARG A 175 5.95 5.64 -10.99
C ARG A 175 6.40 7.09 -11.11
N TYR A 176 5.98 7.95 -10.19
CA TYR A 176 6.28 9.38 -10.22
C TYR A 176 7.38 9.80 -9.24
N TYR A 177 7.60 9.01 -8.18
CA TYR A 177 8.62 9.27 -7.17
C TYR A 177 9.63 8.13 -7.07
N SER A 178 10.87 8.53 -6.83
CA SER A 178 11.93 7.65 -6.35
C SER A 178 11.66 7.16 -4.91
N LYS A 179 12.37 6.12 -4.51
CA LYS A 179 12.28 5.54 -3.16
C LYS A 179 12.59 6.55 -2.07
N ASP A 180 13.60 7.37 -2.27
CA ASP A 180 14.02 8.40 -1.32
C ASP A 180 12.95 9.49 -1.19
N GLU A 181 12.34 9.90 -2.31
CA GLU A 181 11.23 10.86 -2.28
C GLU A 181 10.00 10.30 -1.58
N ILE A 182 9.67 9.01 -1.77
CA ILE A 182 8.58 8.35 -1.03
C ILE A 182 8.85 8.35 0.47
N ILE A 183 10.07 8.03 0.92
CA ILE A 183 10.45 8.12 2.34
C ILE A 183 10.32 9.56 2.84
N ASN A 184 10.80 10.52 2.06
CA ASN A 184 10.74 11.93 2.45
C ASN A 184 9.28 12.39 2.60
N LEU A 185 8.42 12.09 1.62
CA LEU A 185 6.99 12.39 1.67
C LEU A 185 6.31 11.71 2.86
N TYR A 186 6.65 10.45 3.13
CA TYR A 186 6.12 9.71 4.27
C TYR A 186 6.49 10.40 5.59
N LEU A 187 7.76 10.69 5.82
CA LEU A 187 8.23 11.31 7.06
C LEU A 187 7.74 12.75 7.23
N ASN A 188 7.47 13.47 6.14
CA ASN A 188 6.88 14.81 6.17
C ASN A 188 5.34 14.80 6.36
N LYS A 189 4.67 13.66 6.19
CA LYS A 189 3.21 13.53 6.33
C LYS A 189 2.76 12.70 7.53
N TYR A 190 3.62 11.81 8.03
CA TYR A 190 3.28 10.93 9.14
C TYR A 190 2.95 11.72 10.40
N ASP A 191 1.93 11.29 11.14
CA ASP A 191 1.54 11.88 12.42
C ASP A 191 2.28 11.13 13.55
N PHE A 192 3.22 11.80 14.20
CA PHE A 192 4.03 11.29 15.32
C PHE A 192 3.30 11.37 16.67
N ASN A 193 1.97 11.40 16.65
CA ASN A 193 1.03 11.61 17.75
C ASN A 193 0.91 13.07 18.18
N TYR A 194 -0.20 13.39 18.84
CA TYR A 194 -0.52 14.73 19.33
C TYR A 194 -0.58 15.81 18.23
N ASN A 195 -0.85 15.41 16.98
CA ASN A 195 -0.83 16.26 15.78
C ASN A 195 0.57 16.80 15.42
N ALA A 196 1.64 16.10 15.83
CA ALA A 196 2.98 16.32 15.31
C ALA A 196 3.08 15.71 13.90
N ILE A 197 2.57 16.43 12.90
CA ILE A 197 2.50 15.96 11.52
C ILE A 197 3.79 16.35 10.80
N GLY A 198 4.64 15.38 10.51
CA GLY A 198 5.97 15.59 9.98
C GLY A 198 7.04 15.39 11.06
N ILE A 199 8.21 14.92 10.65
CA ILE A 199 9.29 14.56 11.58
C ILE A 199 9.90 15.74 12.34
N GLU A 200 9.70 16.97 11.85
CA GLU A 200 10.22 18.22 12.45
C GLU A 200 9.11 19.06 13.11
N SER A 201 7.96 18.46 13.44
CA SER A 201 6.85 19.14 14.12
C SER A 201 6.95 19.24 15.64
#